data_AF-A0A1G2QPP0-F1
#
_entry.id   AF-A0A1G2QPP0-F1
#
_cell.length_a   1.000
_cell.length_b   1.000
_cell.length_c   1.000
_cell.angle_alpha   90.00
_cell.angle_beta   90.00
_cell.angle_gamma   90.00
#
_symmetry.space_group_name_H-M   'P 1'
#
loop_
_entity.id
_entity.type
_entity.pdbx_description
1 polymer ?
#
loop_
_entity_poly.entity_id
_entity_poly.type
_entity_poly.pdbx_seq_one_letter_code
_entity_poly.pdbx_strand_id
1 'polypeptide(L)'
;MEITEHKTKIFGQDCRVELMHFDKKDGKEWKRIFDIWKELKLGLRRYKSREPNMPEGLSEVAFCLWSGSARYIKIKGVKKGIAGSFDTFDVKKNRAEQIKACSIDDDLTSFGPKSKWDDLYFLDFYNGGKVDGKFDVYLIPNKYIKNQFLNKNERFTDQQDQKRRPRFGIKKEIIAKYQIKPLAKAVKVW
;
A
#
# COMPACT_ATOMS: atom_id res chain seq x y z
N MET A 1 6.97 -18.48 -2.29
CA MET A 1 7.34 -17.29 -3.09
C MET A 1 7.85 -17.72 -4.46
N GLU A 2 7.29 -17.18 -5.54
CA GLU A 2 7.72 -17.48 -6.92
C GLU A 2 7.69 -16.21 -7.78
N ILE A 3 8.73 -15.97 -8.59
CA ILE A 3 8.76 -14.83 -9.52
C ILE A 3 8.43 -15.32 -10.93
N THR A 4 7.40 -14.74 -11.54
CA THR A 4 6.97 -15.07 -12.91
C THR A 4 6.80 -13.81 -13.75
N GLU A 5 7.08 -13.92 -15.05
CA GLU A 5 6.86 -12.84 -16.02
C GLU A 5 5.48 -13.00 -16.68
N HIS A 6 4.71 -11.91 -16.73
CA HIS A 6 3.37 -11.87 -17.32
C HIS A 6 3.36 -10.90 -18.50
N LYS A 7 2.83 -11.32 -19.65
CA LYS A 7 2.50 -10.42 -20.75
C LYS A 7 1.13 -9.83 -20.47
N THR A 8 1.03 -8.51 -20.38
CA THR A 8 -0.24 -7.86 -20.04
C THR A 8 -0.30 -6.40 -20.52
N LYS A 9 -1.44 -5.74 -20.31
CA LYS A 9 -1.68 -4.33 -20.59
C LYS A 9 -1.84 -3.54 -19.28
N ILE A 10 -0.92 -2.62 -19.02
CA ILE A 10 -0.95 -1.72 -17.85
C ILE A 10 -1.14 -0.29 -18.34
N PHE A 11 -2.20 0.37 -17.85
CA PHE A 11 -2.59 1.73 -18.25
C PHE A 11 -2.64 1.92 -19.78
N GLY A 12 -3.17 0.92 -20.49
CA GLY A 12 -3.30 0.93 -21.94
C GLY A 12 -2.06 0.53 -22.73
N GLN A 13 -0.92 0.24 -22.08
CA GLN A 13 0.34 -0.14 -22.74
C GLN A 13 0.62 -1.64 -22.58
N ASP A 14 0.84 -2.32 -23.70
CA ASP A 14 1.32 -3.70 -23.71
C ASP A 14 2.74 -3.77 -23.14
N CYS A 15 2.95 -4.71 -22.21
CA CYS A 15 4.17 -4.80 -21.43
C CYS A 15 4.43 -6.22 -20.94
N ARG A 16 5.63 -6.42 -20.39
CA ARG A 16 5.99 -7.60 -19.62
C ARG A 16 6.28 -7.19 -18.19
N VAL A 17 5.59 -7.78 -17.24
CA VAL A 17 5.73 -7.46 -15.82
C VAL A 17 6.22 -8.69 -15.05
N GLU A 18 7.31 -8.51 -14.31
CA GLU A 18 7.80 -9.50 -13.34
C GLU A 18 7.06 -9.29 -12.03
N LEU A 19 6.37 -10.35 -11.60
CA LEU A 19 5.52 -10.37 -10.42
C LEU A 19 5.98 -11.47 -9.47
N MET A 20 6.01 -11.17 -8.18
CA MET A 20 6.29 -12.12 -7.12
C MET A 20 4.97 -12.59 -6.50
N HIS A 21 4.72 -13.89 -6.61
CA HIS A 21 3.54 -14.58 -6.10
C HIS A 21 3.83 -15.20 -4.74
N PHE A 22 2.80 -15.21 -3.89
CA PHE A 22 2.87 -15.72 -2.54
C PHE A 22 1.78 -16.76 -2.31
N ASP A 23 2.08 -17.75 -1.49
CA ASP A 23 1.11 -18.73 -1.02
C ASP A 23 0.98 -18.70 0.51
N LYS A 24 0.05 -19.49 1.06
CA LYS A 24 -0.19 -19.54 2.52
C LYS A 24 1.03 -19.96 3.33
N LYS A 25 2.00 -20.68 2.75
CA LYS A 25 3.21 -21.13 3.45
C LYS A 25 4.17 -19.96 3.69
N ASP A 26 4.17 -18.98 2.80
CA ASP A 26 4.99 -17.76 2.93
C ASP A 26 4.55 -16.88 4.11
N GLY A 27 3.31 -17.04 4.59
CA GLY A 27 2.76 -16.32 5.74
C GLY A 27 3.58 -16.45 7.02
N LYS A 28 4.18 -17.62 7.26
CA LYS A 28 5.03 -17.86 8.43
C LYS A 28 6.29 -16.98 8.40
N GLU A 29 6.93 -16.89 7.24
CA GLU A 29 8.12 -16.07 7.06
C GLU A 29 7.78 -14.58 7.12
N TRP A 30 6.65 -14.19 6.51
CA TRP A 30 6.13 -12.83 6.64
C TRP A 30 5.94 -12.43 8.12
N LYS A 31 5.34 -13.31 8.93
CA LYS A 31 5.11 -13.04 10.36
C LYS A 31 6.42 -12.91 11.13
N ARG A 32 7.41 -13.77 10.83
CA ARG A 32 8.74 -13.69 11.44
C ARG A 32 9.40 -12.33 11.17
N ILE A 33 9.38 -11.86 9.92
CA ILE A 33 9.94 -10.56 9.54
C ILE A 33 9.15 -9.41 10.18
N PHE A 34 7.82 -9.52 10.22
CA PHE A 34 6.96 -8.54 10.90
C PHE A 34 7.30 -8.41 12.38
N ASP A 35 7.53 -9.52 13.09
CA ASP A 35 7.88 -9.50 14.50
C ASP A 35 9.24 -8.84 14.76
N ILE A 36 10.23 -9.10 13.90
CA ILE A 36 11.54 -8.43 13.97
C ILE A 36 11.39 -6.91 13.79
N TRP A 37 10.61 -6.48 12.79
CA TRP A 37 10.34 -5.06 12.59
C TRP A 37 9.61 -4.45 13.80
N LYS A 38 8.63 -5.15 14.37
CA LYS A 38 7.90 -4.72 15.56
C LYS A 38 8.84 -4.58 16.76
N GLU A 39 9.75 -5.53 16.97
CA GLU A 39 10.74 -5.46 18.05
C GLU A 39 11.64 -4.23 17.91
N LEU A 40 12.14 -3.96 16.70
CA LEU A 40 12.89 -2.73 16.41
C LEU A 40 12.05 -1.47 16.70
N LYS A 41 10.80 -1.44 16.24
CA LYS A 41 9.88 -0.32 16.44
C LYS A 41 9.66 -0.03 17.92
N LEU A 42 9.32 -1.05 18.70
CA LEU A 42 9.09 -0.91 20.14
C LEU A 42 10.39 -0.66 20.91
N GLY A 43 11.53 -1.17 20.42
CA GLY A 43 12.86 -0.87 20.94
C GLY A 43 13.20 0.61 20.84
N LEU A 44 13.01 1.21 19.66
CA LEU A 44 13.28 2.64 19.43
C LEU A 44 12.37 3.55 20.25
N ARG A 45 11.12 3.15 20.52
CA ARG A 45 10.22 3.85 21.46
C ARG A 45 10.82 3.97 22.85
N ARG A 46 11.48 2.91 23.36
CA ARG A 46 12.13 2.95 24.68
C ARG A 46 13.30 3.94 24.73
N TYR A 47 13.97 4.17 23.61
CA TYR A 47 14.98 5.22 23.47
C TYR A 47 14.38 6.62 23.26
N LYS A 48 13.05 6.78 23.29
CA LYS A 48 12.36 8.02 22.92
C LYS A 48 12.77 8.53 21.53
N SER A 49 13.15 7.61 20.64
CA SER A 49 13.57 7.91 19.28
C SER A 49 12.40 7.75 18.31
N ARG A 50 12.58 8.28 17.10
CA ARG A 50 11.61 8.10 16.02
C ARG A 50 11.48 6.62 15.68
N GLU A 51 10.26 6.13 15.75
CA GLU A 51 9.92 4.78 15.33
C GLU A 51 9.98 4.63 13.80
N PRO A 52 10.44 3.48 13.27
CA PRO A 52 10.35 3.18 11.86
C PRO A 52 8.88 3.07 11.45
N ASN A 53 8.60 3.57 10.26
CA ASN A 53 7.31 3.36 9.59
C ASN A 53 7.13 1.88 9.23
N MET A 54 5.90 1.50 8.89
CA MET A 54 5.63 0.18 8.30
C MET A 54 6.41 0.04 6.99
N PRO A 55 7.26 -0.99 6.82
CA PRO A 55 7.98 -1.22 5.59
C PRO A 55 7.03 -1.59 4.45
N GLU A 56 7.21 -0.97 3.30
CA GLU A 56 6.35 -1.20 2.12
C GLU A 56 6.31 -2.69 1.74
N GLY A 57 7.46 -3.36 1.73
CA GLY A 57 7.55 -4.80 1.48
C GLY A 57 6.73 -5.66 2.46
N LEU A 58 6.57 -5.27 3.73
CA LEU A 58 5.71 -6.00 4.66
C LEU A 58 4.23 -5.79 4.33
N SER A 59 3.81 -4.55 4.06
CA SER A 59 2.42 -4.25 3.72
C SER A 59 1.99 -4.82 2.37
N GLU A 60 2.86 -4.75 1.35
CA GLU A 60 2.60 -5.28 0.02
C GLU A 60 2.45 -6.80 0.05
N VAL A 61 3.36 -7.50 0.74
CA VAL A 61 3.29 -8.96 0.89
C VAL A 61 2.08 -9.39 1.71
N ALA A 62 1.73 -8.65 2.78
CA ALA A 62 0.52 -8.91 3.55
C ALA A 62 -0.75 -8.81 2.67
N PHE A 63 -0.81 -7.79 1.81
CA PHE A 63 -1.91 -7.64 0.86
C PHE A 63 -1.94 -8.82 -0.13
N CYS A 64 -0.82 -9.18 -0.75
CA CYS A 64 -0.74 -10.30 -1.69
C CYS A 64 -1.19 -11.62 -1.06
N LEU A 65 -0.76 -11.91 0.17
CA LEU A 65 -1.16 -13.11 0.91
C LEU A 65 -2.67 -13.17 1.19
N TRP A 66 -3.31 -12.01 1.36
CA TRP A 66 -4.74 -11.91 1.62
C TRP A 66 -5.57 -11.92 0.33
N SER A 67 -5.22 -11.12 -0.68
CA SER A 67 -6.01 -10.94 -1.91
C SER A 67 -5.73 -11.99 -2.97
N GLY A 68 -4.56 -12.61 -2.94
CA GLY A 68 -4.04 -13.41 -4.06
C GLY A 68 -3.47 -12.57 -5.21
N SER A 69 -3.35 -11.25 -5.05
CA SER A 69 -2.58 -10.40 -5.97
C SER A 69 -1.09 -10.75 -5.89
N ALA A 70 -0.32 -10.31 -6.88
CA ALA A 70 1.12 -10.51 -6.92
C ALA A 70 1.87 -9.19 -6.74
N ARG A 71 3.02 -9.23 -6.06
CA ARG A 71 3.82 -8.05 -5.78
C ARG A 71 4.60 -7.64 -7.03
N TYR A 72 4.58 -6.35 -7.36
CA TYR A 72 5.33 -5.80 -8.47
C TYR A 72 6.84 -5.85 -8.18
N ILE A 73 7.62 -6.35 -9.14
CA ILE A 73 9.10 -6.33 -9.08
C ILE A 73 9.64 -5.38 -10.15
N LYS A 74 9.27 -5.62 -11.42
CA LYS A 74 9.82 -4.89 -12.56
C LYS A 74 8.86 -4.91 -13.75
N ILE A 75 8.89 -3.85 -14.55
CA ILE A 75 8.18 -3.78 -15.82
C ILE A 75 9.16 -3.53 -16.98
N LYS A 76 8.92 -4.19 -18.11
CA LYS A 76 9.66 -4.05 -19.37
C LYS A 76 8.70 -3.65 -20.49
N GLY A 77 9.22 -2.92 -21.48
CA GLY A 77 8.47 -2.55 -22.68
C GLY A 77 7.49 -1.38 -22.52
N VAL A 78 7.58 -0.61 -21.43
CA VAL A 78 6.72 0.57 -21.19
C VAL A 78 7.45 1.90 -21.40
N LYS A 79 6.69 2.94 -21.72
CA LYS A 79 7.19 4.33 -21.73
C LYS A 79 7.63 4.76 -20.31
N LYS A 80 8.56 5.72 -20.23
CA LYS A 80 9.01 6.32 -18.95
C LYS A 80 7.80 6.81 -18.13
N GLY A 81 7.74 6.44 -16.85
CA GLY A 81 6.74 6.94 -15.90
C GLY A 81 5.60 5.98 -15.53
N ILE A 82 5.61 4.73 -16.00
CA ILE A 82 4.76 3.65 -15.46
C ILE A 82 5.46 2.86 -14.34
N ALA A 83 6.79 2.72 -14.46
CA ALA A 83 7.58 2.03 -13.45
C ALA A 83 7.49 2.77 -12.10
N GLY A 84 7.15 2.04 -11.03
CA GLY A 84 7.00 2.57 -9.67
C GLY A 84 5.70 3.33 -9.42
N SER A 85 4.68 3.12 -10.26
CA SER A 85 3.37 3.77 -10.12
C SER A 85 2.38 3.01 -9.23
N PHE A 86 2.56 1.69 -9.09
CA PHE A 86 1.72 0.75 -8.34
C PHE A 86 2.63 -0.28 -7.66
N ASP A 87 2.09 -1.02 -6.68
CA ASP A 87 2.87 -1.88 -5.79
C ASP A 87 2.50 -3.37 -5.95
N THR A 88 1.24 -3.66 -6.29
CA THR A 88 0.76 -5.01 -6.56
C THR A 88 -0.08 -5.06 -7.84
N PHE A 89 -0.31 -6.26 -8.36
CA PHE A 89 -1.06 -6.49 -9.58
C PHE A 89 -2.03 -7.67 -9.40
N ASP A 90 -3.32 -7.42 -9.61
CA ASP A 90 -4.34 -8.46 -9.71
C ASP A 90 -4.31 -9.02 -11.14
N VAL A 91 -3.62 -10.14 -11.33
CA VAL A 91 -3.49 -10.80 -12.64
C VAL A 91 -4.85 -11.24 -13.19
N LYS A 92 -5.80 -11.63 -12.32
CA LYS A 92 -7.11 -12.14 -12.75
C LYS A 92 -8.00 -11.03 -13.28
N LYS A 93 -7.98 -9.87 -12.62
CA LYS A 93 -8.78 -8.69 -13.03
C LYS A 93 -8.02 -7.76 -13.97
N ASN A 94 -6.73 -7.99 -14.16
CA ASN A 94 -5.84 -7.13 -14.92
C ASN A 94 -5.81 -5.68 -14.38
N ARG A 95 -5.53 -5.51 -13.08
CA ARG A 95 -5.58 -4.21 -12.40
C ARG A 95 -4.29 -3.93 -11.61
N ALA A 96 -3.78 -2.72 -11.76
CA ALA A 96 -2.63 -2.20 -11.03
C ALA A 96 -3.08 -1.57 -9.70
N GLU A 97 -2.52 -2.04 -8.60
CA GLU A 97 -2.99 -1.72 -7.25
C GLU A 97 -1.90 -0.98 -6.47
N GLN A 98 -2.24 0.16 -5.90
CA GLN A 98 -1.38 0.88 -4.96
C GLN A 98 -1.78 0.48 -3.53
N ILE A 99 -0.78 0.17 -2.72
CA ILE A 99 -0.90 -0.20 -1.32
C ILE A 99 -0.38 0.95 -0.47
N LYS A 100 -1.17 1.38 0.50
CA LYS A 100 -0.75 2.28 1.58
C LYS A 100 -1.06 1.61 2.91
N ALA A 101 -0.21 1.81 3.90
CA ALA A 101 -0.37 1.15 5.20
C ALA A 101 0.12 2.03 6.34
N CYS A 102 -0.48 1.84 7.51
CA CYS A 102 -0.03 2.45 8.75
C CYS A 102 -0.05 1.45 9.91
N SER A 103 0.70 1.78 10.97
CA SER A 103 0.73 1.02 12.24
C SER A 103 0.56 1.94 13.46
N ILE A 104 -0.02 3.11 13.23
CA ILE A 104 -0.27 4.18 14.20
C ILE A 104 -1.69 4.72 13.99
N ASP A 105 -2.19 5.47 14.96
CA ASP A 105 -3.56 5.98 14.90
C ASP A 105 -3.72 7.05 13.81
N ASP A 106 -2.89 8.09 13.87
CA ASP A 106 -2.85 9.17 12.88
C ASP A 106 -1.78 8.89 11.81
N ASP A 107 -2.21 8.47 10.62
CA ASP A 107 -1.30 8.23 9.52
C ASP A 107 -0.88 9.54 8.80
N LEU A 108 0.30 9.50 8.17
CA LEU A 108 0.72 10.50 7.19
C LEU A 108 1.13 9.78 5.92
N THR A 109 0.16 9.55 5.06
CA THR A 109 0.36 8.85 3.80
C THR A 109 0.98 9.77 2.76
N SER A 110 1.94 9.26 1.99
CA SER A 110 2.68 9.98 0.95
C SER A 110 2.50 9.32 -0.41
N PHE A 111 2.25 10.15 -1.43
CA PHE A 111 2.08 9.73 -2.81
C PHE A 111 3.21 10.28 -3.68
N GLY A 112 3.65 9.50 -4.67
CA GLY A 112 4.58 9.98 -5.66
C GLY A 112 3.90 11.00 -6.58
N PRO A 113 4.65 12.00 -7.11
CA PRO A 113 4.09 12.98 -8.05
C PRO A 113 3.57 12.34 -9.36
N LYS A 114 4.05 11.13 -9.68
CA LYS A 114 3.70 10.39 -10.90
C LYS A 114 3.01 9.05 -10.61
N SER A 115 2.62 8.81 -9.35
CA SER A 115 1.95 7.55 -8.99
C SER A 115 0.64 7.43 -9.76
N LYS A 116 0.38 6.24 -10.28
CA LYS A 116 -0.78 5.89 -11.10
C LYS A 116 -1.20 4.48 -10.74
N TRP A 117 -2.48 4.30 -10.49
CA TRP A 117 -3.05 3.02 -10.09
C TRP A 117 -4.49 2.95 -10.58
N ASP A 118 -4.99 1.73 -10.69
CA ASP A 118 -6.39 1.45 -10.92
C ASP A 118 -7.14 1.44 -9.59
N ASP A 119 -6.62 0.71 -8.60
CA ASP A 119 -7.18 0.59 -7.25
C ASP A 119 -6.19 1.06 -6.18
N LEU A 120 -6.72 1.68 -5.11
CA LEU A 120 -5.96 2.06 -3.94
C LEU A 120 -6.48 1.29 -2.73
N TYR A 121 -5.62 0.46 -2.14
CA TYR A 121 -5.91 -0.21 -0.89
C TYR A 121 -5.16 0.44 0.27
N PHE A 122 -5.85 0.56 1.39
CA PHE A 122 -5.28 1.00 2.66
C PHE A 122 -5.34 -0.12 3.69
N LEU A 123 -4.20 -0.45 4.29
CA LEU A 123 -4.05 -1.49 5.30
C LEU A 123 -3.79 -0.83 6.65
N ASP A 124 -4.73 -0.99 7.59
CA ASP A 124 -4.58 -0.45 8.93
C ASP A 124 -4.11 -1.54 9.90
N PHE A 125 -2.83 -1.51 10.26
CA PHE A 125 -2.23 -2.39 11.28
C PHE A 125 -2.35 -1.82 12.70
N TYR A 126 -3.00 -0.66 12.87
CA TYR A 126 -3.25 -0.10 14.19
C TYR A 126 -4.50 -0.74 14.81
N ASN A 127 -4.28 -1.64 15.78
CA ASN A 127 -5.36 -2.31 16.50
C ASN A 127 -5.48 -1.76 17.94
N GLY A 128 -5.89 -0.49 18.06
CA GLY A 128 -6.01 0.18 19.36
C GLY A 128 -4.69 0.22 20.14
N GLY A 129 -3.59 0.52 19.44
CA GLY A 129 -2.23 0.53 20.00
C GLY A 129 -1.52 -0.83 20.00
N LYS A 130 -2.24 -1.93 19.71
CA LYS A 130 -1.63 -3.24 19.47
C LYS A 130 -1.16 -3.31 18.02
N VAL A 131 0.11 -3.69 17.84
CA VAL A 131 0.72 -3.99 16.54
C VAL A 131 1.10 -5.46 16.59
N ASP A 132 0.19 -6.35 16.18
CA ASP A 132 0.31 -7.82 16.33
C ASP A 132 0.35 -8.57 14.99
N GLY A 133 0.33 -7.83 13.89
CA GLY A 133 0.34 -8.36 12.52
C GLY A 133 -1.05 -8.48 11.92
N LYS A 134 -2.12 -8.33 12.71
CA LYS A 134 -3.47 -8.26 12.16
C LYS A 134 -3.73 -6.88 11.57
N PHE A 135 -4.53 -6.83 10.51
CA PHE A 135 -4.85 -5.57 9.83
C PHE A 135 -6.26 -5.55 9.28
N ASP A 136 -6.81 -4.35 9.16
CA ASP A 136 -8.04 -4.10 8.42
C ASP A 136 -7.67 -3.69 6.98
N VAL A 137 -8.51 -4.07 6.01
CA VAL A 137 -8.32 -3.74 4.59
C VAL A 137 -9.43 -2.83 4.12
N TYR A 138 -9.07 -1.70 3.51
CA TYR A 138 -10.00 -0.76 2.92
C TYR A 138 -9.69 -0.59 1.43
N LEU A 139 -10.72 -0.62 0.58
CA LEU A 139 -10.63 -0.11 -0.78
C LEU A 139 -11.04 1.36 -0.76
N ILE A 140 -10.12 2.23 -1.16
CA ILE A 140 -10.31 3.69 -1.10
C ILE A 140 -10.77 4.20 -2.47
N PRO A 141 -11.98 4.78 -2.60
CA PRO A 141 -12.42 5.34 -3.86
C PRO A 141 -11.52 6.49 -4.33
N ASN A 142 -10.95 6.35 -5.53
CA ASN A 142 -10.02 7.31 -6.12
C ASN A 142 -10.56 8.76 -6.17
N LYS A 143 -11.89 8.92 -6.30
CA LYS A 143 -12.54 10.24 -6.29
C LYS A 143 -12.27 11.03 -5.00
N TYR A 144 -12.17 10.35 -3.85
CA TYR A 144 -11.90 11.01 -2.58
C TYR A 144 -10.44 11.43 -2.46
N ILE A 145 -9.51 10.68 -3.05
CA ILE A 145 -8.09 11.06 -3.11
C ILE A 145 -7.88 12.26 -4.04
N LYS A 146 -8.37 12.17 -5.28
CA LYS A 146 -8.14 13.21 -6.30
C LYS A 146 -8.73 14.56 -5.92
N ASN A 147 -9.85 14.56 -5.17
CA ASN A 147 -10.51 15.78 -4.72
C ASN A 147 -10.08 16.25 -3.32
N GLN A 148 -9.15 15.56 -2.66
CA GLN A 148 -8.71 15.93 -1.33
C GLN A 148 -7.94 17.26 -1.37
N PHE A 149 -8.35 18.21 -0.55
CA PHE A 149 -7.57 19.42 -0.27
C PHE A 149 -6.47 19.10 0.74
N LEU A 150 -5.25 19.56 0.45
CA LEU A 150 -4.08 19.37 1.31
C LEU A 150 -3.72 20.63 2.08
N ASN A 151 -4.20 21.78 1.60
CA ASN A 151 -4.21 23.05 2.29
C ASN A 151 -5.34 23.91 1.72
N LYS A 152 -5.42 25.19 2.12
CA LYS A 152 -6.49 26.12 1.70
C LYS A 152 -6.59 26.29 0.18
N ASN A 153 -5.48 26.14 -0.55
CA ASN A 153 -5.38 26.53 -1.95
C ASN A 153 -5.11 25.36 -2.89
N GLU A 154 -4.69 24.21 -2.38
CA GLU A 154 -4.16 23.12 -3.21
C GLU A 154 -4.84 21.79 -2.90
N ARG A 155 -5.28 21.13 -3.97
CA ARG A 155 -5.72 19.74 -4.00
C ARG A 155 -4.54 18.79 -4.16
N PHE A 156 -4.84 17.51 -3.96
CA PHE A 156 -3.94 16.41 -4.27
C PHE A 156 -3.32 16.51 -5.67
N THR A 157 -4.14 16.73 -6.70
CA THR A 157 -3.70 16.84 -8.10
C THR A 157 -2.81 18.05 -8.33
N ASP A 158 -3.11 19.18 -7.70
CA ASP A 158 -2.32 20.41 -7.86
C ASP A 158 -0.89 20.21 -7.37
N GLN A 159 -0.71 19.47 -6.26
CA GLN A 159 0.62 19.12 -5.78
C GLN A 159 1.34 18.14 -6.73
N GLN A 160 0.62 17.18 -7.33
CA GLN A 160 1.22 16.27 -8.32
C GLN A 160 1.70 17.02 -9.58
N ASP A 161 0.91 17.97 -10.08
CA ASP A 161 1.24 18.77 -11.27
C ASP A 161 2.49 19.64 -11.03
N GLN A 162 2.66 20.12 -9.80
CA GLN A 162 3.88 20.80 -9.35
C GLN A 162 5.06 19.85 -9.08
N LYS A 163 4.94 18.57 -9.41
CA LYS A 163 5.94 17.51 -9.17
C LYS A 163 6.28 17.32 -7.68
N ARG A 164 5.41 17.76 -6.77
CA ARG A 164 5.54 17.55 -5.32
C ARG A 164 4.88 16.23 -4.91
N ARG A 165 5.23 15.74 -3.71
CA ARG A 165 4.61 14.57 -3.10
C ARG A 165 3.42 15.00 -2.25
N PRO A 166 2.18 14.69 -2.66
CA PRO A 166 1.01 14.93 -1.85
C PRO A 166 1.06 14.11 -0.57
N ARG A 167 0.73 14.72 0.58
CA ARG A 167 0.73 14.04 1.89
C ARG A 167 -0.49 14.41 2.73
N PHE A 168 -1.18 13.42 3.29
CA PHE A 168 -2.32 13.57 4.20
C PHE A 168 -2.62 12.23 4.88
N GLY A 169 -3.41 12.25 5.96
CA GLY A 169 -3.84 11.04 6.66
C GLY A 169 -5.09 10.43 6.04
N ILE A 170 -5.00 9.22 5.49
CA ILE A 170 -6.15 8.52 4.90
C ILE A 170 -7.19 8.15 5.97
N LYS A 171 -6.78 7.75 7.18
CA LYS A 171 -7.70 7.34 8.24
C LYS A 171 -8.66 8.46 8.61
N LYS A 172 -8.11 9.64 8.91
CA LYS A 172 -8.90 10.80 9.33
C LYS A 172 -9.59 11.49 8.15
N GLU A 173 -8.85 11.83 7.12
CA GLU A 173 -9.36 12.71 6.05
C GLU A 173 -10.25 11.98 5.05
N ILE A 174 -10.15 10.66 4.96
CA ILE A 174 -10.88 9.87 3.96
C ILE A 174 -11.79 8.82 4.63
N ILE A 175 -11.23 7.87 5.38
CA ILE A 175 -12.00 6.75 5.95
C ILE A 175 -13.05 7.27 6.94
N ALA A 176 -12.65 8.05 7.94
CA ALA A 176 -13.55 8.61 8.93
C ALA A 176 -14.54 9.61 8.31
N LYS A 177 -14.03 10.54 7.49
CA LYS A 177 -14.85 11.58 6.84
C LYS A 177 -15.96 11.02 5.95
N TYR A 178 -15.67 9.99 5.16
CA TYR A 178 -16.63 9.38 4.23
C TYR A 178 -17.22 8.06 4.75
N GLN A 179 -16.97 7.72 6.03
CA GLN A 179 -17.44 6.49 6.69
C GLN A 179 -17.20 5.22 5.87
N ILE A 180 -15.99 5.10 5.30
CA ILE A 180 -15.62 3.95 4.47
C ILE A 180 -15.54 2.71 5.36
N LYS A 181 -16.29 1.67 5.00
CA LYS A 181 -16.24 0.39 5.70
C LYS A 181 -15.05 -0.45 5.21
N PRO A 182 -14.39 -1.19 6.10
CA PRO A 182 -13.36 -2.13 5.67
C PRO A 182 -13.98 -3.27 4.85
N LEU A 183 -13.24 -3.73 3.85
CA LEU A 183 -13.54 -4.95 3.10
C LEU A 183 -13.33 -6.19 3.97
N ALA A 184 -12.31 -6.16 4.83
CA ALA A 184 -12.00 -7.22 5.78
C ALA A 184 -11.44 -6.62 7.06
N LYS A 185 -11.75 -7.24 8.20
CA LYS A 185 -11.28 -6.82 9.52
C LYS A 185 -10.39 -7.88 10.15
N ALA A 186 -9.40 -7.43 10.92
CA ALA A 186 -8.50 -8.28 11.70
C ALA A 186 -7.91 -9.45 10.89
N VAL A 187 -7.57 -9.18 9.63
CA VAL A 187 -7.00 -10.15 8.68
C VAL A 187 -5.72 -10.74 9.26
N LYS A 188 -5.60 -12.06 9.15
CA LYS A 188 -4.42 -12.83 9.56
C LYS A 188 -3.92 -13.63 8.37
N VAL A 189 -2.64 -13.45 8.03
CA VAL A 189 -2.00 -14.06 6.85
C VAL A 189 -0.95 -15.14 7.18
N TRP A 190 -0.89 -15.58 8.43
CA TRP A 190 0.04 -16.61 8.95
C TRP A 190 -0.68 -17.65 9.82
#